data_AF-A0A7H0VDQ1-F1
#
_entry.id   AF-A0A7H0VDQ1-F1
#
_cell.length_a   1.000
_cell.length_b   1.000
_cell.length_c   1.000
_cell.angle_alpha   90.00
_cell.angle_beta   90.00
_cell.angle_gamma   90.00
#
_symmetry.space_group_name_H-M   'P 1'
#
loop_
_entity.id
_entity.type
_entity.pdbx_description
1 polymer ?
#
loop_
_entity_poly.entity_id
_entity_poly.type
_entity_poly.pdbx_seq_one_letter_code
_entity_poly.pdbx_strand_id
1 'polypeptide(L)'
;MEQEELKEKHSFIRDSLFRSKMLALSGIRLYKNLKAPLPKFQDDNQLCNAPILAISESELWNPNDNAKNWILTAGKIENLRIASQLLDGIEVKANQVFSFWKHLGNPNFGKGYVIGREIREGCVVPTIAGGLCQLSNALYDAALKANLDIVERHRHTKVIKGSLAEKDRDATVKWNYIDLRFKAPFDFRIEVKLTADKLIVSFKSAEASVESNAKRTALRHSSLINDCYSCGNVACFKHPKQEPEKAETASSCFILDERWPEFDQYIQSIKRESDSFILPLAPNKVVSSDRYKWRAAQNHKKTRYNSLASIARAVQLRRAAKYGSSNIFELQLKWDQKLARKAAAKIPIDSQHLVISQNLLPFLYKSGALGGGTYDVLMTRLPMESLHAKLDRAFAKHPGSPTLKDFRAPSYLIDWENKALNRARKIISPHQEIVNLFSAKASPLNWQHDPIATDKPKGRKILFPASALGRKGAYEMKEIASELNLEFMVSGRSIEAANFWDGLNTQSFDGDYDQIGLIIYPTYIEHQPRTILKAIAKGIPIITTTACGIKASEQVQVLSAGDRAGLLHAVQGYLNT
;
A
#
# COMPACT_ATOMS: atom_id res chain seq x y z
N MET A 1 -25.57 6.78 -42.72
CA MET A 1 -24.96 8.11 -42.92
C MET A 1 -23.47 7.97 -42.67
N GLU A 2 -22.70 8.20 -43.73
CA GLU A 2 -21.26 7.97 -43.84
C GLU A 2 -20.42 8.74 -42.83
N GLN A 3 -19.30 8.13 -42.43
CA GLN A 3 -18.29 8.64 -41.48
C GLN A 3 -17.45 9.83 -42.02
N GLU A 4 -17.88 10.55 -43.04
CA GLU A 4 -17.03 11.53 -43.74
C GLU A 4 -17.13 12.99 -43.26
N GLU A 5 -18.10 13.37 -42.43
CA GLU A 5 -18.32 14.80 -42.09
C GLU A 5 -17.71 15.31 -40.77
N LEU A 6 -16.80 14.56 -40.12
CA LEU A 6 -16.09 15.02 -38.91
C LEU A 6 -14.56 15.06 -39.03
N LYS A 7 -14.03 15.13 -40.25
CA LYS A 7 -12.69 15.68 -40.47
C LYS A 7 -12.84 17.18 -40.70
N GLU A 8 -12.70 17.96 -39.63
CA GLU A 8 -12.27 19.35 -39.78
C GLU A 8 -11.10 19.33 -40.78
N LYS A 9 -11.26 19.96 -41.95
CA LYS A 9 -10.18 20.14 -42.92
C LYS A 9 -9.10 20.96 -42.20
N HIS A 10 -8.19 20.28 -41.51
CA HIS A 10 -6.98 20.84 -40.95
C HIS A 10 -6.16 21.35 -42.15
N SER A 11 -6.35 22.62 -42.49
CA SER A 11 -5.53 23.31 -43.48
C SER A 11 -4.07 23.12 -43.06
N PHE A 12 -3.27 22.48 -43.92
CA PHE A 12 -1.84 22.28 -43.75
C PHE A 12 -1.12 23.59 -43.33
N ILE A 13 -1.63 24.72 -43.79
CA ILE A 13 -1.15 26.07 -43.47
C ILE A 13 -1.39 26.39 -41.99
N ARG A 14 -2.57 26.10 -41.43
CA ARG A 14 -2.87 26.32 -40.00
C ARG A 14 -2.04 25.42 -39.09
N ASP A 15 -1.83 24.15 -39.46
CA ASP A 15 -0.98 23.24 -38.69
C ASP A 15 0.49 23.69 -38.73
N SER A 16 0.98 24.10 -39.91
CA SER A 16 2.34 24.62 -40.07
C SER A 16 2.55 25.92 -39.27
N LEU A 17 1.61 26.87 -39.32
CA LEU A 17 1.65 28.10 -38.52
C LEU A 17 1.64 27.81 -37.03
N PHE A 18 0.80 26.86 -36.59
CA PHE A 18 0.75 26.43 -35.20
C PHE A 18 2.08 25.81 -34.75
N ARG A 19 2.67 24.92 -35.54
CA ARG A 19 3.98 24.31 -35.27
C ARG A 19 5.11 25.35 -35.21
N SER A 20 5.14 26.29 -36.15
CA SER A 20 6.13 27.38 -36.15
C SER A 20 6.01 28.25 -34.90
N LYS A 21 4.78 28.62 -34.50
CA LYS A 21 4.53 29.37 -33.26
C LYS A 21 4.98 28.58 -32.04
N MET A 22 4.68 27.28 -31.98
CA MET A 22 5.12 26.39 -30.91
C MET A 22 6.64 26.33 -30.80
N LEU A 23 7.35 26.16 -31.92
CA LEU A 23 8.82 26.11 -31.95
C LEU A 23 9.43 27.44 -31.51
N ALA A 24 8.91 28.57 -31.99
CA ALA A 24 9.37 29.89 -31.57
C ALA A 24 9.20 30.10 -30.05
N LEU A 25 8.02 29.81 -29.50
CA LEU A 25 7.77 29.92 -28.05
C LEU A 25 8.66 29.00 -27.23
N SER A 26 8.89 27.77 -27.71
CA SER A 26 9.79 26.80 -27.09
C SER A 26 11.25 27.27 -27.12
N GLY A 27 11.69 27.85 -28.23
CA GLY A 27 13.03 28.43 -28.38
C GLY A 27 13.25 29.65 -27.47
N ILE A 28 12.26 30.57 -27.42
CA ILE A 28 12.26 31.70 -26.50
C ILE A 28 12.35 31.21 -25.04
N ARG A 29 11.59 30.16 -24.70
CA ARG A 29 11.64 29.57 -23.36
C ARG A 29 12.99 28.96 -23.05
N LEU A 30 13.58 28.22 -23.99
CA LEU A 30 14.91 27.64 -23.83
C LEU A 30 15.95 28.73 -23.59
N TYR A 31 15.95 29.79 -24.40
CA TYR A 31 16.84 30.93 -24.24
C TYR A 31 16.69 31.60 -22.86
N LYS A 32 15.44 31.88 -22.43
CA LYS A 32 15.18 32.46 -21.10
C LYS A 32 15.72 31.57 -19.97
N ASN A 33 15.56 30.26 -20.08
CA ASN A 33 16.06 29.30 -19.08
C ASN A 33 17.58 29.14 -19.12
N LEU A 34 18.24 29.39 -20.25
CA LEU A 34 19.71 29.41 -20.34
C LEU A 34 20.28 30.69 -19.71
N LYS A 35 19.62 31.83 -19.92
CA LYS A 35 20.03 33.12 -19.35
C LYS A 35 19.81 33.19 -17.83
N ALA A 36 18.73 32.56 -17.34
CA ALA A 36 18.39 32.47 -15.92
C ALA A 36 18.06 31.01 -15.56
N PRO A 37 19.08 30.18 -15.26
CA PRO A 37 18.89 28.77 -14.97
C PRO A 37 18.06 28.58 -13.70
N LEU A 38 17.04 27.73 -13.81
CA LEU A 38 16.23 27.37 -12.66
C LEU A 38 16.81 26.17 -11.92
N PRO A 39 16.87 26.21 -10.58
CA PRO A 39 17.26 25.07 -9.76
C PRO A 39 16.22 23.95 -9.84
N LYS A 40 16.63 22.75 -9.45
CA LYS A 40 15.74 21.62 -9.18
C LYS A 40 15.86 21.29 -7.70
N PHE A 41 14.73 21.21 -7.02
CA PHE A 41 14.69 20.98 -5.58
C PHE A 41 14.57 19.50 -5.25
N GLN A 42 14.93 19.14 -4.03
CA GLN A 42 14.86 17.79 -3.51
C GLN A 42 14.20 17.81 -2.13
N ASP A 43 13.93 16.62 -1.60
CA ASP A 43 13.43 16.43 -0.24
C ASP A 43 14.62 16.32 0.72
N ASP A 44 14.93 17.42 1.40
CA ASP A 44 16.01 17.49 2.39
C ASP A 44 15.50 17.19 3.83
N ASN A 45 14.20 16.89 3.98
CA ASN A 45 13.49 16.66 5.24
C ASN A 45 13.63 17.76 6.32
N GLN A 46 14.09 18.97 5.99
CA GLN A 46 14.30 20.03 6.99
C GLN A 46 12.98 20.62 7.48
N LEU A 47 11.97 20.67 6.60
CA LEU A 47 10.67 21.27 6.86
C LEU A 47 9.53 20.24 6.97
N CYS A 48 9.85 18.94 7.11
CA CYS A 48 8.84 17.88 7.19
C CYS A 48 7.89 18.06 8.40
N ASN A 49 8.42 18.57 9.51
CA ASN A 49 7.69 18.84 10.77
C ASN A 49 7.26 20.30 10.92
N ALA A 50 7.52 21.15 9.92
CA ALA A 50 7.11 22.55 9.97
C ALA A 50 5.58 22.69 9.89
N PRO A 51 4.99 23.75 10.47
CA PRO A 51 3.55 23.98 10.40
C PRO A 51 3.08 24.20 8.96
N ILE A 52 1.81 23.89 8.71
CA ILE A 52 1.19 24.09 7.41
C ILE A 52 0.85 25.57 7.23
N LEU A 53 1.42 26.18 6.18
CA LEU A 53 1.20 27.56 5.78
C LEU A 53 -0.06 27.72 4.91
N ALA A 54 -0.31 26.78 3.99
CA ALA A 54 -1.49 26.78 3.14
C ALA A 54 -1.90 25.39 2.66
N ILE A 55 -3.18 25.20 2.35
CA ILE A 55 -3.74 23.96 1.81
C ILE A 55 -4.69 24.26 0.65
N SER A 56 -4.56 23.50 -0.43
CA SER A 56 -5.53 23.38 -1.53
C SER A 56 -6.02 21.94 -1.65
N GLU A 57 -7.33 21.75 -1.77
CA GLU A 57 -7.97 20.43 -1.97
C GLU A 57 -8.86 20.45 -3.22
N SER A 58 -8.90 19.33 -3.95
CA SER A 58 -9.82 19.15 -5.08
C SER A 58 -10.21 17.68 -5.26
N GLU A 59 -11.43 17.45 -5.74
CA GLU A 59 -11.96 16.10 -6.00
C GLU A 59 -11.25 15.42 -7.18
N LEU A 60 -10.89 14.15 -7.02
CA LEU A 60 -10.28 13.31 -8.05
C LEU A 60 -11.33 12.75 -9.00
N TRP A 61 -12.47 12.34 -8.46
CA TRP A 61 -13.55 11.68 -9.18
C TRP A 61 -14.72 12.62 -9.44
N ASN A 62 -15.37 12.47 -10.59
CA ASN A 62 -16.64 13.11 -10.88
C ASN A 62 -17.76 12.07 -10.71
N PRO A 63 -18.71 12.25 -9.77
CA PRO A 63 -19.76 11.26 -9.51
C PRO A 63 -20.70 11.05 -10.69
N ASN A 64 -20.71 11.97 -11.67
CA ASN A 64 -21.59 11.93 -12.83
C ASN A 64 -20.88 11.46 -14.12
N ASP A 65 -19.66 10.91 -14.03
CA ASP A 65 -18.96 10.38 -15.21
C ASP A 65 -19.65 9.11 -15.74
N ASN A 66 -19.89 9.05 -17.06
CA ASN A 66 -20.25 7.81 -17.75
C ASN A 66 -19.03 6.91 -17.96
N ALA A 67 -19.22 5.67 -18.43
CA ALA A 67 -18.14 4.70 -18.61
C ALA A 67 -16.97 5.19 -19.51
N LYS A 68 -17.27 5.94 -20.58
CA LYS A 68 -16.25 6.48 -21.50
C LYS A 68 -15.42 7.61 -20.86
N ASN A 69 -16.05 8.47 -20.06
CA ASN A 69 -15.37 9.55 -19.34
C ASN A 69 -14.63 9.03 -18.11
N TRP A 70 -15.17 8.01 -17.48
CA TRP A 70 -14.62 7.41 -16.27
C TRP A 70 -13.21 6.84 -16.49
N ILE A 71 -12.98 6.11 -17.60
CA ILE A 71 -11.65 5.56 -17.89
C ILE A 71 -10.61 6.67 -18.12
N LEU A 72 -11.05 7.81 -18.69
CA LEU A 72 -10.21 8.99 -18.85
C LEU A 72 -9.95 9.71 -17.51
N THR A 73 -10.92 9.71 -16.59
CA THR A 73 -10.73 10.17 -15.21
C THR A 73 -9.75 9.28 -14.46
N ALA A 74 -9.84 7.96 -14.61
CA ALA A 74 -8.88 7.01 -14.05
C ALA A 74 -7.46 7.25 -14.61
N GLY A 75 -7.34 7.48 -15.92
CA GLY A 75 -6.07 7.86 -16.55
C GLY A 75 -5.51 9.20 -16.05
N LYS A 76 -6.37 10.20 -15.80
CA LYS A 76 -5.95 11.44 -15.12
C LYS A 76 -5.36 11.15 -13.75
N ILE A 77 -6.01 10.32 -12.96
CA ILE A 77 -5.56 10.00 -11.60
C ILE A 77 -4.20 9.32 -11.64
N GLU A 78 -3.96 8.42 -12.59
CA GLU A 78 -2.64 7.81 -12.79
C GLU A 78 -1.57 8.87 -13.14
N ASN A 79 -1.89 9.79 -14.05
CA ASN A 79 -0.98 10.90 -14.37
C ASN A 79 -0.69 11.79 -13.15
N LEU A 80 -1.69 12.05 -12.32
CA LEU A 80 -1.54 12.80 -11.07
C LEU A 80 -0.68 12.03 -10.05
N ARG A 81 -0.80 10.70 -9.94
CA ARG A 81 0.09 9.88 -9.08
C ARG A 81 1.54 10.04 -9.50
N ILE A 82 1.82 9.93 -10.80
CA ILE A 82 3.18 10.07 -11.35
C ILE A 82 3.74 11.47 -11.08
N ALA A 83 2.96 12.52 -11.36
CA ALA A 83 3.40 13.89 -11.15
C ALA A 83 3.58 14.24 -9.67
N SER A 84 2.69 13.74 -8.80
CA SER A 84 2.75 14.01 -7.36
C SER A 84 4.00 13.42 -6.72
N GLN A 85 4.44 12.24 -7.16
CA GLN A 85 5.70 11.64 -6.66
C GLN A 85 6.95 12.48 -6.95
N LEU A 86 6.91 13.33 -7.98
CA LEU A 86 8.02 14.19 -8.36
C LEU A 86 8.01 15.54 -7.63
N LEU A 87 6.88 15.90 -7.00
CA LEU A 87 6.68 17.18 -6.32
C LEU A 87 6.49 17.04 -4.81
N ASP A 88 6.06 15.86 -4.34
CA ASP A 88 5.86 15.61 -2.91
C ASP A 88 7.20 15.64 -2.17
N GLY A 89 7.26 16.53 -1.18
CA GLY A 89 8.39 16.69 -0.27
C GLY A 89 9.48 17.64 -0.75
N ILE A 90 9.34 18.30 -1.90
CA ILE A 90 10.38 19.23 -2.37
C ILE A 90 10.48 20.45 -1.45
N GLU A 91 11.70 20.86 -1.12
CA GLU A 91 11.98 22.03 -0.30
C GLU A 91 12.61 23.14 -1.16
N VAL A 92 11.89 24.25 -1.27
CA VAL A 92 12.28 25.42 -2.07
C VAL A 92 12.91 26.44 -1.13
N LYS A 93 14.14 26.85 -1.44
CA LYS A 93 14.88 27.84 -0.65
C LYS A 93 14.37 29.26 -0.89
N ALA A 94 14.52 30.10 0.13
CA ALA A 94 14.21 31.52 0.09
C ALA A 94 14.70 32.20 -1.19
N ASN A 95 13.82 32.99 -1.79
CA ASN A 95 13.99 33.73 -3.04
C ASN A 95 14.25 32.89 -4.30
N GLN A 96 14.30 31.57 -4.21
CA GLN A 96 14.46 30.70 -5.38
C GLN A 96 13.11 30.40 -6.04
N VAL A 97 13.14 30.27 -7.37
CA VAL A 97 11.92 30.11 -8.18
C VAL A 97 11.60 28.64 -8.38
N PHE A 98 10.45 28.22 -7.88
CA PHE A 98 9.83 26.96 -8.26
C PHE A 98 9.32 27.02 -9.71
N SER A 99 9.46 25.91 -10.44
CA SER A 99 8.88 25.73 -11.78
C SER A 99 8.28 24.34 -11.91
N PHE A 100 7.02 24.29 -12.30
CA PHE A 100 6.28 23.06 -12.47
C PHE A 100 6.95 22.13 -13.50
N TRP A 101 7.24 22.64 -14.69
CA TRP A 101 7.85 21.83 -15.75
C TRP A 101 9.33 21.51 -15.53
N LYS A 102 10.07 22.30 -14.75
CA LYS A 102 11.45 21.96 -14.36
C LYS A 102 11.49 20.67 -13.54
N HIS A 103 10.46 20.40 -12.74
CA HIS A 103 10.38 19.19 -11.90
C HIS A 103 9.80 17.99 -12.66
N LEU A 104 8.70 18.17 -13.40
CA LEU A 104 8.06 17.06 -14.12
C LEU A 104 8.79 16.67 -15.43
N GLY A 105 9.36 17.65 -16.12
CA GLY A 105 9.91 17.49 -17.47
C GLY A 105 8.85 17.10 -18.51
N ASN A 106 9.29 16.57 -19.66
CA ASN A 106 8.39 16.13 -20.73
C ASN A 106 7.47 14.98 -20.27
N PRO A 107 6.13 15.16 -20.25
CA PRO A 107 5.21 14.10 -19.87
C PRO A 107 4.86 13.22 -21.08
N ASN A 108 5.39 11.99 -21.12
CA ASN A 108 5.20 11.05 -22.23
C ASN A 108 5.07 9.59 -21.74
N PHE A 109 4.66 8.70 -22.65
CA PHE A 109 4.49 7.27 -22.36
C PHE A 109 5.76 6.60 -21.80
N GLY A 110 6.95 7.01 -22.23
CA GLY A 110 8.22 6.48 -21.73
C GLY A 110 8.49 6.76 -20.25
N LYS A 111 7.83 7.79 -19.68
CA LYS A 111 7.83 8.07 -18.24
C LYS A 111 6.62 7.48 -17.50
N GLY A 112 5.82 6.65 -18.17
CA GLY A 112 4.65 6.00 -17.60
C GLY A 112 3.35 6.82 -17.68
N TYR A 113 3.36 8.04 -18.22
CA TYR A 113 2.12 8.81 -18.40
C TYR A 113 1.17 8.11 -19.36
N VAL A 114 -0.12 8.19 -19.07
CA VAL A 114 -1.19 7.52 -19.80
C VAL A 114 -2.16 8.53 -20.41
N ILE A 115 -3.07 8.05 -21.25
CA ILE A 115 -4.17 8.87 -21.75
C ILE A 115 -5.12 9.15 -20.59
N GLY A 116 -5.34 10.43 -20.30
CA GLY A 116 -6.30 10.90 -19.31
C GLY A 116 -7.20 11.97 -19.88
N ARG A 117 -8.17 12.43 -19.08
CA ARG A 117 -9.06 13.53 -19.47
C ARG A 117 -8.34 14.88 -19.46
N GLU A 118 -8.48 15.63 -20.54
CA GLU A 118 -8.24 17.06 -20.59
C GLU A 118 -9.55 17.77 -20.95
N ILE A 119 -9.76 18.98 -20.44
CA ILE A 119 -10.92 19.78 -20.83
C ILE A 119 -10.45 20.84 -21.82
N ARG A 120 -10.87 20.72 -23.09
CA ARG A 120 -10.60 21.70 -24.14
C ARG A 120 -11.91 22.24 -24.69
N GLU A 121 -12.05 23.55 -24.68
CA GLU A 121 -13.25 24.25 -25.16
C GLU A 121 -14.57 23.77 -24.50
N GLY A 122 -14.48 23.23 -23.28
CA GLY A 122 -15.63 22.68 -22.55
C GLY A 122 -15.99 21.23 -22.93
N CYS A 123 -15.19 20.57 -23.74
CA CYS A 123 -15.31 19.15 -24.05
C CYS A 123 -14.23 18.35 -23.32
N VAL A 124 -14.58 17.14 -22.87
CA VAL A 124 -13.59 16.16 -22.40
C VAL A 124 -12.91 15.55 -23.62
N VAL A 125 -11.60 15.71 -23.72
CA VAL A 125 -10.77 15.15 -24.78
C VAL A 125 -9.72 14.20 -24.19
N PRO A 126 -9.50 13.03 -24.80
CA PRO A 126 -8.42 12.13 -24.39
C PRO A 126 -7.07 12.76 -24.75
N THR A 127 -6.16 12.89 -23.80
CA THR A 127 -4.81 13.42 -24.06
C THR A 127 -3.77 12.74 -23.17
N ILE A 128 -2.57 12.54 -23.72
CA ILE A 128 -1.42 12.03 -22.98
C ILE A 128 -1.13 12.97 -21.82
N ALA A 129 -0.97 12.43 -20.62
CA ALA A 129 -0.80 13.23 -19.40
C ALA A 129 -1.97 14.19 -19.12
N GLY A 130 -3.17 13.85 -19.62
CA GLY A 130 -4.40 14.61 -19.37
C GLY A 130 -4.66 14.77 -17.88
N GLY A 131 -5.01 16.00 -17.50
CA GLY A 131 -5.46 16.36 -16.15
C GLY A 131 -4.38 16.89 -15.20
N LEU A 132 -3.14 17.07 -15.66
CA LEU A 132 -2.09 17.76 -14.90
C LEU A 132 -2.44 19.21 -14.53
N CYS A 133 -3.34 19.87 -15.28
CA CYS A 133 -3.83 21.19 -14.91
C CYS A 133 -4.52 21.22 -13.54
N GLN A 134 -5.08 20.09 -13.08
CA GLN A 134 -5.65 20.01 -11.73
C GLN A 134 -4.57 20.22 -10.65
N LEU A 135 -3.37 19.68 -10.86
CA LEU A 135 -2.23 19.84 -9.95
C LEU A 135 -1.64 21.24 -10.00
N SER A 136 -1.48 21.83 -11.19
CA SER A 136 -1.01 23.22 -11.30
C SER A 136 -1.99 24.21 -10.68
N ASN A 137 -3.31 24.01 -10.86
CA ASN A 137 -4.33 24.82 -10.18
C ASN A 137 -4.21 24.71 -8.65
N ALA A 138 -4.02 23.50 -8.12
CA ALA A 138 -3.88 23.29 -6.68
C ALA A 138 -2.61 23.93 -6.10
N LEU A 139 -1.48 23.83 -6.82
CA LEU A 139 -0.22 24.51 -6.44
C LEU A 139 -0.37 26.02 -6.45
N TYR A 140 -1.03 26.57 -7.47
CA TYR A 140 -1.28 28.00 -7.57
C TYR A 140 -2.22 28.51 -6.47
N ASP A 141 -3.31 27.79 -6.17
CA ASP A 141 -4.22 28.14 -5.08
C ASP A 141 -3.52 28.11 -3.71
N ALA A 142 -2.67 27.10 -3.45
CA ALA A 142 -1.86 27.04 -2.24
C ALA A 142 -0.84 28.20 -2.18
N ALA A 143 -0.19 28.54 -3.30
CA ALA A 143 0.74 29.67 -3.38
C ALA A 143 0.06 31.00 -3.07
N LEU A 144 -1.14 31.25 -3.61
CA LEU A 144 -1.91 32.46 -3.30
C LEU A 144 -2.30 32.52 -1.83
N LYS A 145 -2.77 31.40 -1.25
CA LYS A 145 -3.17 31.34 0.17
C LYS A 145 -2.00 31.57 1.12
N ALA A 146 -0.81 31.14 0.72
CA ALA A 146 0.44 31.35 1.47
C ALA A 146 1.11 32.70 1.13
N ASN A 147 0.49 33.54 0.30
CA ASN A 147 0.99 34.85 -0.10
C ASN A 147 2.37 34.81 -0.80
N LEU A 148 2.60 33.82 -1.65
CA LEU A 148 3.82 33.68 -2.44
C LEU A 148 3.82 34.61 -3.67
N ASP A 149 5.01 35.02 -4.08
CA ASP A 149 5.22 35.80 -5.30
C ASP A 149 5.01 34.92 -6.54
N ILE A 150 4.00 35.24 -7.35
CA ILE A 150 3.71 34.53 -8.60
C ILE A 150 4.57 35.11 -9.73
N VAL A 151 5.55 34.33 -10.19
CA VAL A 151 6.52 34.73 -11.23
C VAL A 151 5.97 34.49 -12.64
N GLU A 152 5.21 33.40 -12.83
CA GLU A 152 4.59 33.07 -14.11
C GLU A 152 3.26 32.33 -13.87
N ARG A 153 2.17 32.85 -14.45
CA ARG A 153 0.85 32.22 -14.46
C ARG A 153 0.14 32.54 -15.76
N HIS A 154 -0.53 31.54 -16.32
CA HIS A 154 -1.37 31.67 -17.51
C HIS A 154 -2.79 31.20 -17.18
N ARG A 155 -3.79 31.96 -17.64
CA ARG A 155 -5.22 31.62 -17.44
C ARG A 155 -5.66 30.59 -18.48
N HIS A 156 -6.62 29.74 -18.11
CA HIS A 156 -7.34 28.92 -19.09
C HIS A 156 -8.17 29.83 -19.98
N THR A 157 -8.26 29.51 -21.27
CA THR A 157 -9.09 30.25 -22.22
C THR A 157 -10.59 30.10 -21.97
N LYS A 158 -11.02 29.12 -21.16
CA LYS A 158 -12.42 28.89 -20.80
C LYS A 158 -12.55 28.59 -19.31
N VAL A 159 -13.45 29.31 -18.64
CA VAL A 159 -13.79 29.12 -17.23
C VAL A 159 -14.91 28.07 -17.12
N ILE A 160 -14.68 27.02 -16.34
CA ILE A 160 -15.66 25.96 -16.09
C ILE A 160 -16.39 26.28 -14.80
N LYS A 161 -17.73 26.21 -14.81
CA LYS A 161 -18.51 26.48 -13.60
C LYS A 161 -18.16 25.50 -12.48
N GLY A 162 -17.99 25.99 -11.25
CA GLY A 162 -17.54 25.22 -10.08
C GLY A 162 -16.04 24.90 -10.02
N SER A 163 -15.23 25.36 -10.96
CA SER A 163 -13.77 25.16 -10.93
C SER A 163 -13.03 26.31 -10.25
N LEU A 164 -11.77 26.09 -9.85
CA LEU A 164 -10.90 27.17 -9.33
C LEU A 164 -10.75 28.36 -10.30
N ALA A 165 -10.97 28.14 -11.60
CA ALA A 165 -10.94 29.19 -12.62
C ALA A 165 -12.03 30.26 -12.41
N GLU A 166 -13.17 29.94 -11.80
CA GLU A 166 -14.22 30.94 -11.50
C GLU A 166 -13.76 32.01 -10.51
N LYS A 167 -12.75 31.68 -9.69
CA LYS A 167 -12.20 32.58 -8.68
C LYS A 167 -10.86 33.16 -9.13
N ASP A 168 -10.54 33.09 -10.42
CA ASP A 168 -9.22 33.43 -10.98
C ASP A 168 -8.06 32.67 -10.31
N ARG A 169 -8.33 31.46 -9.81
CA ARG A 169 -7.38 30.57 -9.12
C ARG A 169 -6.90 29.41 -9.98
N ASP A 170 -6.90 29.59 -11.29
CA ASP A 170 -6.41 28.61 -12.25
C ASP A 170 -5.04 28.98 -12.84
N ALA A 171 -4.26 27.94 -13.15
CA ALA A 171 -2.98 28.01 -13.82
C ALA A 171 -2.92 26.92 -14.90
N THR A 172 -3.04 27.33 -16.17
CA THR A 172 -2.81 26.44 -17.31
C THR A 172 -1.32 26.16 -17.45
N VAL A 173 -1.00 24.92 -17.80
CA VAL A 173 0.36 24.48 -18.09
C VAL A 173 0.39 23.72 -19.40
N LYS A 174 1.42 23.95 -20.22
CA LYS A 174 1.67 23.20 -21.45
C LYS A 174 3.16 23.01 -21.66
N TRP A 175 3.56 21.76 -21.72
CA TRP A 175 4.95 21.41 -22.01
C TRP A 175 5.33 21.92 -23.41
N ASN A 176 6.43 22.66 -23.61
CA ASN A 176 7.47 23.09 -22.66
C ASN A 176 7.57 24.62 -22.51
N TYR A 177 6.52 25.38 -22.85
CA TYR A 177 6.58 26.84 -22.98
C TYR A 177 5.51 27.61 -22.19
N ILE A 178 4.52 26.93 -21.58
CA ILE A 178 3.55 27.53 -20.63
C ILE A 178 3.74 26.84 -19.29
N ASP A 179 4.15 27.58 -18.27
CA ASP A 179 4.56 27.03 -16.96
C ASP A 179 3.88 27.76 -15.80
N LEU A 180 3.95 27.15 -14.63
CA LEU A 180 3.61 27.78 -13.36
C LEU A 180 4.90 28.00 -12.57
N ARG A 181 5.18 29.25 -12.22
CA ARG A 181 6.36 29.63 -11.43
C ARG A 181 6.00 30.56 -10.29
N PHE A 182 6.57 30.32 -9.13
CA PHE A 182 6.41 31.15 -7.95
C PHE A 182 7.64 31.05 -7.03
N LYS A 183 7.78 31.99 -6.11
CA LYS A 183 8.84 32.02 -5.09
C LYS A 183 8.31 32.59 -3.78
N ALA A 184 9.07 32.43 -2.70
CA ALA A 184 8.80 33.02 -1.40
C ALA A 184 10.07 33.67 -0.86
N PRO A 185 9.99 34.68 0.03
CA PRO A 185 11.17 35.23 0.69
C PRO A 185 11.74 34.30 1.79
N PHE A 186 11.10 33.17 2.05
CA PHE A 186 11.45 32.17 3.05
C PHE A 186 11.53 30.76 2.46
N ASP A 187 12.12 29.82 3.20
CA ASP A 187 12.14 28.40 2.84
C ASP A 187 10.74 27.78 3.00
N PHE A 188 10.30 26.98 2.03
CA PHE A 188 9.03 26.27 2.13
C PHE A 188 9.08 24.88 1.50
N ARG A 189 8.26 23.97 2.02
CA ARG A 189 8.10 22.60 1.54
C ARG A 189 6.77 22.44 0.84
N ILE A 190 6.76 21.76 -0.31
CA ILE A 190 5.55 21.36 -1.03
C ILE A 190 5.26 19.90 -0.70
N GLU A 191 4.07 19.60 -0.19
CA GLU A 191 3.58 18.23 0.00
C GLU A 191 2.37 17.99 -0.90
N VAL A 192 2.37 16.86 -1.61
CA VAL A 192 1.32 16.49 -2.58
C VAL A 192 0.81 15.10 -2.26
N LYS A 193 -0.45 15.01 -1.85
CA LYS A 193 -1.08 13.77 -1.40
C LYS A 193 -2.34 13.47 -2.21
N LEU A 194 -2.43 12.26 -2.73
CA LEU A 194 -3.68 11.71 -3.28
C LEU A 194 -4.32 10.78 -2.25
N THR A 195 -5.49 11.16 -1.73
CA THR A 195 -6.37 10.27 -0.94
C THR A 195 -7.16 9.36 -1.89
N ALA A 196 -8.19 8.67 -1.41
CA ALA A 196 -9.07 7.87 -2.29
C ALA A 196 -9.87 8.76 -3.25
N ASP A 197 -10.18 9.98 -2.82
CA ASP A 197 -11.16 10.88 -3.41
C ASP A 197 -10.61 12.27 -3.72
N LYS A 198 -9.50 12.70 -3.11
CA LYS A 198 -8.98 14.07 -3.21
C LYS A 198 -7.51 14.14 -3.59
N LEU A 199 -7.18 15.19 -4.35
CA LEU A 199 -5.84 15.75 -4.47
C LEU A 199 -5.68 16.85 -3.43
N ILE A 200 -4.68 16.72 -2.56
CA ILE A 200 -4.35 17.68 -1.52
C ILE A 200 -2.93 18.18 -1.77
N VAL A 201 -2.77 19.50 -1.83
CA VAL A 201 -1.49 20.19 -1.89
C VAL A 201 -1.37 21.05 -0.64
N SER A 202 -0.29 20.89 0.11
CA SER A 202 0.00 21.72 1.29
C SER A 202 1.39 22.30 1.23
N PHE A 203 1.52 23.57 1.62
CA PHE A 203 2.80 24.22 1.80
C PHE A 203 3.12 24.30 3.29
N LYS A 204 4.36 23.97 3.68
CA LYS A 204 4.86 24.08 5.06
C LYS A 204 6.05 25.02 5.12
N SER A 205 6.18 25.77 6.20
CA SER A 205 7.34 26.64 6.46
C SER A 205 7.53 26.83 7.95
N ALA A 206 8.75 27.13 8.38
CA ALA A 206 9.05 27.44 9.78
C ALA A 206 8.50 28.81 10.22
N GLU A 207 8.18 29.70 9.27
CA GLU A 207 7.60 31.00 9.57
C GLU A 207 6.12 30.86 9.99
N ALA A 208 5.74 31.60 11.03
CA ALA A 208 4.38 31.59 11.57
C ALA A 208 3.38 32.13 10.54
N SER A 209 2.20 31.51 10.50
CA SER A 209 1.10 31.81 9.58
C SER A 209 0.86 33.30 9.39
N VAL A 210 0.92 33.77 8.14
CA VAL A 210 0.08 34.91 7.74
C VAL A 210 -1.35 34.49 8.10
N GLU A 211 -2.00 35.19 9.03
CA GLU A 211 -3.40 34.97 9.34
C GLU A 211 -4.23 35.11 8.06
N SER A 212 -4.48 33.98 7.39
CA SER A 212 -5.43 33.97 6.31
C SER A 212 -6.80 34.09 6.95
N ASN A 213 -7.43 35.25 6.80
CA ASN A 213 -8.85 35.47 7.01
C ASN A 213 -9.66 34.71 5.93
N ALA A 214 -9.33 33.44 5.71
CA ALA A 214 -9.98 32.56 4.79
C ALA A 214 -11.28 32.12 5.46
N LYS A 215 -12.35 32.90 5.27
CA LYS A 215 -13.71 32.37 5.31
C LYS A 215 -13.66 31.02 4.60
N ARG A 216 -13.93 29.93 5.33
CA ARG A 216 -14.11 28.58 4.77
C ARG A 216 -15.06 28.72 3.60
N THR A 217 -14.52 28.88 2.39
CA THR A 217 -15.34 29.00 1.21
C THR A 217 -15.75 27.58 0.98
N ALA A 218 -17.00 27.25 1.32
CA ALA A 218 -17.57 25.94 1.08
C ALA A 218 -17.07 25.42 -0.27
N LEU A 219 -16.36 24.30 -0.24
CA LEU A 219 -16.00 23.54 -1.43
C LEU A 219 -17.32 23.29 -2.14
N ARG A 220 -17.59 24.03 -3.22
CA ARG A 220 -18.77 23.71 -4.04
C ARG A 220 -18.45 22.38 -4.71
N HIS A 221 -19.29 21.40 -4.42
CA HIS A 221 -19.31 20.12 -5.12
C HIS A 221 -19.23 20.41 -6.62
N SER A 222 -18.17 19.99 -7.30
CA SER A 222 -18.11 20.06 -8.77
C SER A 222 -18.94 18.91 -9.37
N SER A 223 -20.17 18.72 -8.90
CA SER A 223 -21.11 17.77 -9.48
C SER A 223 -21.56 18.18 -10.89
N LEU A 224 -21.14 19.36 -11.38
CA LEU A 224 -21.53 19.92 -12.67
C LEU A 224 -20.32 20.32 -13.50
N ILE A 225 -19.33 19.43 -13.64
CA ILE A 225 -18.35 19.60 -14.73
C ILE A 225 -19.11 19.31 -16.03
N ASN A 226 -19.48 20.37 -16.74
CA ASN A 226 -20.15 20.34 -18.04
C ASN A 226 -19.31 19.58 -19.08
N ASP A 227 -19.47 18.26 -19.14
CA ASP A 227 -19.26 17.48 -20.35
C ASP A 227 -20.50 17.59 -21.27
N CYS A 228 -20.43 17.05 -22.48
CA CYS A 228 -21.58 17.10 -23.38
C CYS A 228 -22.83 16.42 -22.78
N TYR A 229 -22.68 15.49 -21.85
CA TYR A 229 -23.80 14.77 -21.21
C TYR A 229 -24.45 15.57 -20.06
N SER A 230 -23.76 16.56 -19.50
CA SER A 230 -24.23 17.40 -18.39
C SER A 230 -24.55 18.83 -18.79
N CYS A 231 -24.25 19.24 -20.04
CA CYS A 231 -24.57 20.58 -20.55
C CYS A 231 -26.05 20.79 -20.92
N GLY A 232 -26.86 19.72 -20.97
CA GLY A 232 -28.29 19.76 -21.29
C GLY A 232 -28.63 20.16 -22.73
N ASN A 233 -27.63 20.47 -23.56
CA ASN A 233 -27.82 20.89 -24.95
C ASN A 233 -27.69 19.71 -25.91
N VAL A 234 -28.77 18.94 -26.03
CA VAL A 234 -28.89 17.80 -26.96
C VAL A 234 -28.85 18.19 -28.44
N ALA A 235 -29.00 19.49 -28.75
CA ALA A 235 -28.95 20.02 -30.12
C ALA A 235 -27.51 20.36 -30.58
N CYS A 236 -26.50 20.25 -29.70
CA CYS A 236 -25.10 20.48 -30.08
C CYS A 236 -24.60 19.34 -31.00
N PHE A 237 -24.00 19.65 -32.15
CA PHE A 237 -23.45 18.65 -33.07
C PHE A 237 -22.33 17.78 -32.47
N LYS A 238 -21.70 18.24 -31.39
CA LYS A 238 -20.70 17.48 -30.60
C LYS A 238 -21.32 16.65 -29.47
N HIS A 239 -22.64 16.70 -29.29
CA HIS A 239 -23.36 15.90 -28.30
C HIS A 239 -23.55 14.48 -28.86
N PRO A 240 -22.90 13.45 -28.27
CA PRO A 240 -23.11 12.08 -28.71
C PRO A 240 -24.57 11.67 -28.48
N LYS A 241 -25.23 11.10 -29.50
CA LYS A 241 -26.58 10.50 -29.39
C LYS A 241 -26.51 9.16 -28.65
N GLN A 242 -26.34 9.14 -27.33
CA GLN A 242 -26.41 7.91 -26.53
C GLN A 242 -27.00 8.17 -25.15
N GLU A 243 -27.90 7.28 -24.71
CA GLU A 243 -28.45 7.26 -23.35
C GLU A 243 -27.32 7.01 -22.33
N PRO A 244 -27.34 7.67 -21.17
CA PRO A 244 -26.32 7.48 -20.15
C PRO A 244 -26.50 6.11 -19.47
N GLU A 245 -25.81 5.09 -19.98
CA GLU A 245 -25.60 3.86 -19.20
C GLU A 245 -24.80 4.20 -17.93
N LYS A 246 -25.44 4.01 -16.76
CA LYS A 246 -24.77 4.11 -15.47
C LYS A 246 -23.68 3.04 -15.42
N ALA A 247 -22.46 3.48 -15.15
CA ALA A 247 -21.28 2.67 -15.23
C ALA A 247 -21.13 1.76 -13.99
N GLU A 248 -21.37 0.45 -14.11
CA GLU A 248 -20.90 -0.56 -13.14
C GLU A 248 -19.37 -0.72 -13.27
N THR A 249 -18.56 0.20 -12.72
CA THR A 249 -17.16 0.36 -13.15
C THR A 249 -16.06 0.27 -12.10
N ALA A 250 -16.35 -0.04 -10.84
CA ALA A 250 -15.28 -0.27 -9.86
C ALA A 250 -14.73 -1.71 -9.98
N SER A 251 -13.68 -1.93 -10.78
CA SER A 251 -12.93 -3.20 -10.76
C SER A 251 -11.89 -3.18 -9.63
N SER A 252 -11.67 -4.34 -9.02
CA SER A 252 -10.64 -4.53 -7.99
C SER A 252 -9.39 -5.15 -8.60
N CYS A 253 -8.22 -4.84 -8.04
CA CYS A 253 -6.97 -5.53 -8.34
C CYS A 253 -6.43 -6.22 -7.08
N PHE A 254 -6.31 -7.55 -7.14
CA PHE A 254 -5.73 -8.37 -6.10
C PHE A 254 -4.21 -8.48 -6.31
N ILE A 255 -3.42 -7.84 -5.45
CA ILE A 255 -1.95 -7.86 -5.49
C ILE A 255 -1.48 -8.82 -4.40
N LEU A 256 -1.25 -10.07 -4.81
CA LEU A 256 -1.09 -11.19 -3.89
C LEU A 256 0.35 -11.73 -3.88
N ASP A 257 0.78 -12.22 -2.72
CA ASP A 257 2.01 -12.99 -2.57
C ASP A 257 1.72 -14.41 -2.08
N GLU A 258 2.13 -14.75 -0.85
CA GLU A 258 1.90 -16.07 -0.27
C GLU A 258 0.41 -16.34 -0.04
N ARG A 259 -0.05 -17.50 -0.50
CA ARG A 259 -1.41 -17.98 -0.32
C ARG A 259 -1.61 -18.53 1.09
N TRP A 260 -2.61 -18.00 1.77
CA TRP A 260 -3.24 -18.63 2.93
C TRP A 260 -4.63 -19.12 2.53
N PRO A 261 -5.05 -20.33 2.96
CA PRO A 261 -6.39 -20.84 2.66
C PRO A 261 -7.52 -19.89 3.09
N GLU A 262 -7.37 -19.22 4.23
CA GLU A 262 -8.32 -18.24 4.76
C GLU A 262 -8.52 -17.06 3.80
N PHE A 263 -7.41 -16.49 3.30
CA PHE A 263 -7.47 -15.40 2.33
C PHE A 263 -7.98 -15.87 0.97
N ASP A 264 -7.61 -17.09 0.54
CA ASP A 264 -8.06 -17.64 -0.74
C ASP A 264 -9.58 -17.85 -0.74
N GLN A 265 -10.16 -18.36 0.35
CA GLN A 265 -11.61 -18.47 0.53
C GLN A 265 -12.27 -17.10 0.59
N TYR A 266 -11.70 -16.15 1.34
CA TYR A 266 -12.21 -14.78 1.41
C TYR A 266 -12.26 -14.13 0.02
N ILE A 267 -11.16 -14.16 -0.74
CA ILE A 267 -11.10 -13.58 -2.08
C ILE A 267 -12.07 -14.29 -3.02
N GLN A 268 -12.15 -15.62 -2.95
CA GLN A 268 -13.11 -16.39 -3.74
C GLN A 268 -14.56 -15.96 -3.51
N SER A 269 -14.89 -15.50 -2.30
CA SER A 269 -16.25 -15.02 -1.95
C SER A 269 -16.58 -13.61 -2.47
N ILE A 270 -15.57 -12.78 -2.77
CA ILE A 270 -15.77 -11.37 -3.15
C ILE A 270 -15.38 -11.04 -4.59
N LYS A 271 -14.63 -11.90 -5.26
CA LYS A 271 -14.13 -11.64 -6.62
C LYS A 271 -15.26 -11.51 -7.63
N ARG A 272 -15.03 -10.69 -8.65
CA ARG A 272 -15.90 -10.48 -9.82
C ARG A 272 -15.13 -10.79 -11.09
N GLU A 273 -15.84 -11.07 -12.19
CA GLU A 273 -15.18 -11.33 -13.49
C GLU A 273 -14.38 -10.13 -14.02
N SER A 274 -14.80 -8.91 -13.66
CA SER A 274 -14.13 -7.67 -14.07
C SER A 274 -12.81 -7.42 -13.35
N ASP A 275 -12.55 -8.09 -12.21
CA ASP A 275 -11.39 -7.89 -11.37
C ASP A 275 -10.09 -8.38 -12.04
N SER A 276 -8.95 -7.99 -11.48
CA SER A 276 -7.63 -8.40 -11.97
C SER A 276 -6.77 -8.95 -10.86
N PHE A 277 -5.81 -9.80 -11.23
CA PHE A 277 -4.89 -10.44 -10.29
C PHE A 277 -3.44 -10.16 -10.69
N ILE A 278 -2.60 -9.86 -9.71
CA ILE A 278 -1.15 -9.77 -9.86
C ILE A 278 -0.53 -10.79 -8.91
N LEU A 279 0.04 -11.85 -9.47
CA LEU A 279 0.56 -12.99 -8.70
C LEU A 279 2.08 -13.16 -8.85
N PRO A 280 2.76 -13.84 -7.91
CA PRO A 280 4.21 -14.01 -7.97
C PRO A 280 4.64 -14.96 -9.09
N LEU A 281 3.97 -16.09 -9.26
CA LEU A 281 4.33 -17.15 -10.20
C LEU A 281 3.13 -17.57 -11.04
N ALA A 282 3.36 -17.75 -12.33
CA ALA A 282 2.41 -18.45 -13.20
C ALA A 282 2.37 -19.95 -12.87
N PRO A 283 1.23 -20.63 -13.08
CA PRO A 283 1.18 -22.09 -13.03
C PRO A 283 2.22 -22.67 -13.99
N ASN A 284 3.11 -23.52 -13.47
CA ASN A 284 4.13 -24.19 -14.28
C ASN A 284 4.28 -25.64 -13.83
N LYS A 285 4.52 -26.55 -14.78
CA LYS A 285 4.78 -27.97 -14.54
C LYS A 285 6.14 -28.21 -13.86
N VAL A 286 7.10 -27.31 -14.04
CA VAL A 286 8.49 -27.47 -13.54
C VAL A 286 8.66 -27.00 -12.08
N VAL A 287 7.92 -25.96 -11.67
CA VAL A 287 8.00 -25.40 -10.31
C VAL A 287 6.64 -25.57 -9.63
N SER A 288 6.42 -26.77 -9.08
CA SER A 288 5.26 -27.04 -8.24
C SER A 288 5.51 -26.50 -6.83
N SER A 289 4.87 -25.39 -6.48
CA SER A 289 4.77 -24.95 -5.09
C SER A 289 3.35 -24.49 -4.82
N ASP A 290 2.71 -25.08 -3.81
CA ASP A 290 1.36 -24.69 -3.39
C ASP A 290 1.31 -23.29 -2.75
N ARG A 291 2.48 -22.74 -2.37
CA ARG A 291 2.65 -21.44 -1.73
C ARG A 291 2.02 -20.28 -2.52
N TYR A 292 1.96 -20.38 -3.84
CA TYR A 292 1.47 -19.30 -4.72
C TYR A 292 0.25 -19.73 -5.56
N LYS A 293 -0.32 -20.92 -5.32
CA LYS A 293 -1.45 -21.44 -6.09
C LYS A 293 -2.80 -20.92 -5.57
N TRP A 294 -3.10 -19.66 -5.84
CA TRP A 294 -4.37 -19.02 -5.51
C TRP A 294 -5.53 -19.61 -6.34
N ARG A 295 -6.44 -20.36 -5.69
CA ARG A 295 -7.62 -20.93 -6.36
C ARG A 295 -8.54 -19.81 -6.85
N ALA A 296 -8.60 -18.71 -6.10
CA ALA A 296 -9.38 -17.53 -6.47
C ALA A 296 -9.00 -16.95 -7.84
N ALA A 297 -7.73 -17.06 -8.23
CA ALA A 297 -7.21 -16.53 -9.49
C ALA A 297 -7.11 -17.59 -10.60
N GLN A 298 -7.43 -18.85 -10.32
CA GLN A 298 -7.29 -19.93 -11.28
C GLN A 298 -8.21 -19.68 -12.49
N ASN A 299 -7.64 -19.79 -13.69
CA ASN A 299 -8.32 -19.52 -14.97
C ASN A 299 -8.90 -18.10 -15.12
N HIS A 300 -8.52 -17.15 -14.25
CA HIS A 300 -8.99 -15.78 -14.37
C HIS A 300 -8.30 -15.05 -15.53
N LYS A 301 -9.10 -14.55 -16.48
CA LYS A 301 -8.60 -13.96 -17.75
C LYS A 301 -7.64 -12.78 -17.52
N LYS A 302 -7.90 -11.94 -16.52
CA LYS A 302 -7.12 -10.74 -16.18
C LYS A 302 -6.02 -11.01 -15.13
N THR A 303 -5.22 -12.06 -15.29
CA THR A 303 -4.13 -12.38 -14.37
C THR A 303 -2.77 -12.03 -14.95
N ARG A 304 -1.97 -11.27 -14.19
CA ARG A 304 -0.59 -10.86 -14.52
C ARG A 304 0.38 -11.49 -13.53
N TYR A 305 1.59 -11.81 -13.97
CA TYR A 305 2.57 -12.55 -13.16
C TYR A 305 3.92 -11.86 -13.03
N ASN A 306 4.61 -12.06 -11.91
CA ASN A 306 5.98 -11.59 -11.65
C ASN A 306 7.04 -12.70 -11.72
N SER A 307 6.80 -13.74 -12.53
CA SER A 307 7.48 -15.04 -12.46
C SER A 307 9.01 -14.96 -12.35
N LEU A 308 9.67 -14.20 -13.23
CA LEU A 308 11.14 -14.09 -13.22
C LEU A 308 11.69 -13.51 -11.91
N ALA A 309 11.05 -12.47 -11.37
CA ALA A 309 11.48 -11.87 -10.10
C ALA A 309 11.22 -12.81 -8.93
N SER A 310 10.11 -13.52 -8.95
CA SER A 310 9.72 -14.46 -7.90
C SER A 310 10.61 -15.71 -7.85
N ILE A 311 11.00 -16.25 -9.02
CA ILE A 311 11.96 -17.35 -9.12
C ILE A 311 13.32 -16.89 -8.58
N ALA A 312 13.79 -15.72 -9.01
CA ALA A 312 15.07 -15.18 -8.52
C ALA A 312 15.06 -14.93 -7.00
N ARG A 313 13.96 -14.40 -6.45
CA ARG A 313 13.74 -14.30 -4.99
C ARG A 313 13.88 -15.67 -4.32
N ALA A 314 13.17 -16.68 -4.81
CA ALA A 314 13.20 -18.01 -4.23
C ALA A 314 14.61 -18.65 -4.25
N VAL A 315 15.35 -18.50 -5.36
CA VAL A 315 16.73 -19.01 -5.48
C VAL A 315 17.67 -18.29 -4.52
N GLN A 316 17.62 -16.95 -4.45
CA GLN A 316 18.51 -16.19 -3.57
C GLN A 316 18.24 -16.44 -2.10
N LEU A 317 16.97 -16.50 -1.68
CA LEU A 317 16.61 -16.81 -0.30
C LEU A 317 17.04 -18.24 0.10
N ARG A 318 16.86 -19.24 -0.79
CA ARG A 318 17.34 -20.61 -0.53
C ARG A 318 18.86 -20.68 -0.42
N ARG A 319 19.59 -19.98 -1.29
CA ARG A 319 21.07 -19.90 -1.22
C ARG A 319 21.52 -19.22 0.07
N ALA A 320 20.91 -18.09 0.42
CA ALA A 320 21.22 -17.36 1.65
C ALA A 320 20.99 -18.22 2.91
N ALA A 321 19.89 -18.98 2.94
CA ALA A 321 19.60 -19.91 4.02
C ALA A 321 20.58 -21.09 4.09
N LYS A 322 21.08 -21.58 2.93
CA LYS A 322 22.03 -22.70 2.87
C LYS A 322 23.46 -22.30 3.25
N TYR A 323 23.91 -21.11 2.83
CA TYR A 323 25.30 -20.66 2.96
C TYR A 323 25.53 -19.63 4.08
N GLY A 324 24.57 -19.49 5.00
CA GLY A 324 24.75 -18.68 6.22
C GLY A 324 24.94 -17.18 5.95
N SER A 325 24.14 -16.58 5.06
CA SER A 325 24.16 -15.12 4.88
C SER A 325 23.70 -14.41 6.15
N SER A 326 24.43 -13.38 6.57
CA SER A 326 24.25 -12.67 7.83
C SER A 326 22.91 -11.91 7.96
N ASN A 327 22.15 -11.70 6.89
CA ASN A 327 20.85 -11.01 7.00
C ASN A 327 19.80 -11.45 5.94
N ILE A 328 19.21 -12.63 6.15
CA ILE A 328 18.11 -13.17 5.32
C ILE A 328 16.90 -12.21 5.31
N PHE A 329 16.62 -11.54 6.43
CA PHE A 329 15.50 -10.62 6.55
C PHE A 329 15.65 -9.39 5.65
N GLU A 330 16.83 -8.75 5.65
CA GLU A 330 17.11 -7.63 4.75
C GLU A 330 17.03 -8.04 3.27
N LEU A 331 17.55 -9.23 2.94
CA LEU A 331 17.41 -9.78 1.59
C LEU A 331 15.93 -9.97 1.19
N GLN A 332 15.09 -10.44 2.11
CA GLN A 332 13.66 -10.55 1.89
C GLN A 332 13.02 -9.17 1.62
N LEU A 333 13.33 -8.15 2.44
CA LEU A 333 12.82 -6.79 2.24
C LEU A 333 13.22 -6.21 0.88
N LYS A 334 14.47 -6.43 0.43
CA LYS A 334 14.94 -6.02 -0.90
C LYS A 334 14.11 -6.66 -2.02
N TRP A 335 13.77 -7.94 -1.87
CA TRP A 335 12.96 -8.64 -2.85
C TRP A 335 11.49 -8.24 -2.83
N ASP A 336 10.92 -8.01 -1.64
CA ASP A 336 9.56 -7.51 -1.50
C ASP A 336 9.42 -6.12 -2.14
N GLN A 337 10.42 -5.24 -1.98
CA GLN A 337 10.47 -3.96 -2.69
C GLN A 337 10.48 -4.13 -4.22
N LYS A 338 11.30 -5.06 -4.73
CA LYS A 338 11.40 -5.31 -6.17
C LYS A 338 10.11 -5.88 -6.75
N LEU A 339 9.43 -6.77 -6.03
CA LEU A 339 8.14 -7.32 -6.42
C LEU A 339 7.04 -6.26 -6.37
N ALA A 340 6.99 -5.44 -5.32
CA ALA A 340 6.04 -4.34 -5.20
C ALA A 340 6.18 -3.33 -6.35
N ARG A 341 7.41 -2.93 -6.72
CA ARG A 341 7.66 -2.06 -7.88
C ARG A 341 7.12 -2.66 -9.19
N LYS A 342 7.38 -3.96 -9.41
CA LYS A 342 6.86 -4.66 -10.60
C LYS A 342 5.34 -4.83 -10.58
N ALA A 343 4.75 -5.00 -9.40
CA ALA A 343 3.31 -5.06 -9.22
C ALA A 343 2.65 -3.71 -9.48
N ALA A 344 3.21 -2.61 -8.96
CA ALA A 344 2.72 -1.24 -9.19
C ALA A 344 2.59 -0.92 -10.69
N ALA A 345 3.61 -1.24 -11.49
CA ALA A 345 3.60 -1.06 -12.95
C ALA A 345 2.58 -1.94 -13.70
N LYS A 346 1.97 -2.91 -13.01
CA LYS A 346 0.98 -3.85 -13.56
C LYS A 346 -0.42 -3.61 -13.00
N ILE A 347 -0.63 -2.59 -12.18
CA ILE A 347 -1.99 -2.23 -11.73
C ILE A 347 -2.76 -1.68 -12.94
N PRO A 348 -3.93 -2.24 -13.28
CA PRO A 348 -4.77 -1.67 -14.31
C PRO A 348 -5.29 -0.27 -13.91
N ILE A 349 -5.37 0.64 -14.87
CA ILE A 349 -5.76 2.04 -14.62
C ILE A 349 -7.21 2.11 -14.10
N ASP A 350 -8.07 1.18 -14.54
CA ASP A 350 -9.46 1.03 -14.12
C ASP A 350 -9.63 0.45 -12.70
N SER A 351 -8.55 0.08 -12.02
CA SER A 351 -8.66 -0.45 -10.65
C SER A 351 -8.91 0.67 -9.63
N GLN A 352 -10.12 0.71 -9.05
CA GLN A 352 -10.48 1.66 -7.99
C GLN A 352 -10.23 1.13 -6.58
N HIS A 353 -10.16 -0.19 -6.45
CA HIS A 353 -9.92 -0.87 -5.20
C HIS A 353 -8.78 -1.86 -5.33
N LEU A 354 -7.89 -1.90 -4.34
CA LEU A 354 -6.80 -2.87 -4.28
C LEU A 354 -6.96 -3.77 -3.06
N VAL A 355 -6.62 -5.05 -3.20
CA VAL A 355 -6.48 -5.98 -2.06
C VAL A 355 -5.05 -6.49 -2.04
N ILE A 356 -4.32 -6.20 -0.97
CA ILE A 356 -2.85 -6.23 -0.98
C ILE A 356 -2.31 -7.18 0.09
N SER A 357 -1.36 -8.03 -0.27
CA SER A 357 -0.55 -8.78 0.69
C SER A 357 0.37 -7.87 1.50
N GLN A 358 0.33 -7.98 2.83
CA GLN A 358 1.00 -7.06 3.76
C GLN A 358 2.48 -6.78 3.46
N ASN A 359 3.26 -7.78 3.03
CA ASN A 359 4.70 -7.61 2.78
C ASN A 359 5.02 -6.62 1.64
N LEU A 360 4.10 -6.43 0.69
CA LEU A 360 4.26 -5.50 -0.44
C LEU A 360 3.77 -4.08 -0.10
N LEU A 361 2.96 -3.94 0.95
CA LEU A 361 2.25 -2.72 1.30
C LEU A 361 3.16 -1.48 1.47
N PRO A 362 4.23 -1.49 2.30
CA PRO A 362 5.02 -0.28 2.52
C PRO A 362 5.70 0.22 1.24
N PHE A 363 6.06 -0.69 0.34
CA PHE A 363 6.71 -0.37 -0.92
C PHE A 363 5.73 0.16 -1.97
N LEU A 364 4.50 -0.38 -2.03
CA LEU A 364 3.41 0.16 -2.86
C LEU A 364 2.96 1.53 -2.37
N TYR A 365 2.95 1.74 -1.05
CA TYR A 365 2.71 3.05 -0.45
C TYR A 365 3.77 4.06 -0.88
N LYS A 366 5.06 3.72 -0.71
CA LYS A 366 6.15 4.62 -1.11
C LYS A 366 6.18 4.89 -2.62
N SER A 367 5.75 3.94 -3.45
CA SER A 367 5.67 4.13 -4.90
C SER A 367 4.44 4.93 -5.34
N GLY A 368 3.64 5.49 -4.41
CA GLY A 368 2.44 6.28 -4.69
C GLY A 368 1.28 5.51 -5.37
N ALA A 369 1.43 4.19 -5.54
CA ALA A 369 0.48 3.35 -6.28
C ALA A 369 -0.89 3.23 -5.59
N LEU A 370 -0.94 3.54 -4.29
CA LEU A 370 -2.15 3.50 -3.48
C LEU A 370 -2.98 4.80 -3.50
N GLY A 371 -2.48 5.85 -4.17
CA GLY A 371 -3.21 7.11 -4.32
C GLY A 371 -4.46 6.96 -5.19
N GLY A 372 -5.46 7.83 -5.06
CA GLY A 372 -6.60 7.88 -5.99
C GLY A 372 -7.52 6.65 -6.03
N GLY A 373 -7.44 5.80 -5.02
CA GLY A 373 -8.29 4.62 -4.85
C GLY A 373 -8.34 4.19 -3.40
N THR A 374 -9.12 3.15 -3.12
CA THR A 374 -9.19 2.52 -1.80
C THR A 374 -8.40 1.22 -1.80
N TYR A 375 -8.01 0.74 -0.63
CA TYR A 375 -7.39 -0.58 -0.53
C TYR A 375 -7.63 -1.24 0.82
N ASP A 376 -7.64 -2.56 0.76
CA ASP A 376 -7.72 -3.46 1.89
C ASP A 376 -6.41 -4.27 2.00
N VAL A 377 -6.06 -4.71 3.21
CA VAL A 377 -4.80 -5.40 3.48
C VAL A 377 -5.04 -6.78 4.05
N LEU A 378 -4.45 -7.79 3.42
CA LEU A 378 -4.36 -9.16 3.95
C LEU A 378 -3.17 -9.20 4.92
N MET A 379 -3.44 -9.11 6.22
CA MET A 379 -2.41 -9.04 7.26
C MET A 379 -2.08 -10.43 7.82
N THR A 380 -0.81 -10.80 7.73
CA THR A 380 -0.25 -12.08 8.19
C THR A 380 0.56 -11.95 9.47
N ARG A 381 0.98 -10.73 9.83
CA ARG A 381 1.73 -10.44 11.06
C ARG A 381 1.35 -9.10 11.65
N LEU A 382 1.70 -8.89 12.92
CA LEU A 382 1.64 -7.56 13.55
C LEU A 382 2.44 -6.52 12.74
N PRO A 383 2.09 -5.22 12.82
CA PRO A 383 2.92 -4.15 12.29
C PRO A 383 4.37 -4.26 12.79
N MET A 384 5.34 -3.84 11.97
CA MET A 384 6.77 -3.96 12.28
C MET A 384 7.10 -3.28 13.61
N GLU A 385 6.54 -2.10 13.88
CA GLU A 385 6.70 -1.38 15.15
C GLU A 385 6.24 -2.22 16.36
N SER A 386 5.03 -2.77 16.30
CA SER A 386 4.49 -3.61 17.36
C SER A 386 5.29 -4.91 17.54
N LEU A 387 5.77 -5.48 16.43
CA LEU A 387 6.61 -6.67 16.45
C LEU A 387 7.96 -6.40 17.11
N HIS A 388 8.60 -5.28 16.78
CA HIS A 388 9.85 -4.85 17.41
C HIS A 388 9.66 -4.62 18.91
N ALA A 389 8.64 -3.84 19.30
CA ALA A 389 8.35 -3.58 20.70
C ALA A 389 8.13 -4.88 21.50
N LYS A 390 7.49 -5.89 20.89
CA LYS A 390 7.31 -7.20 21.51
C LYS A 390 8.62 -7.96 21.65
N LEU A 391 9.46 -7.96 20.62
CA LEU A 391 10.80 -8.57 20.65
C LEU A 391 11.71 -7.90 21.68
N ASP A 392 11.64 -6.57 21.81
CA ASP A 392 12.44 -5.81 22.77
C ASP A 392 12.03 -6.15 24.20
N ARG A 393 10.73 -6.30 24.48
CA ARG A 393 10.23 -6.78 25.78
C ARG A 393 10.69 -8.20 26.10
N ALA A 394 10.62 -9.11 25.11
CA ALA A 394 11.12 -10.48 25.28
C ALA A 394 12.64 -10.49 25.51
N PHE A 395 13.39 -9.67 24.77
CA PHE A 395 14.84 -9.53 24.92
C PHE A 395 15.23 -8.96 26.29
N ALA A 396 14.45 -8.02 26.83
CA ALA A 396 14.69 -7.49 28.18
C ALA A 396 14.58 -8.57 29.28
N LYS A 397 13.74 -9.60 29.06
CA LYS A 397 13.65 -10.77 29.96
C LYS A 397 14.77 -11.77 29.72
N HIS A 398 15.19 -11.94 28.46
CA HIS A 398 16.20 -12.91 28.05
C HIS A 398 17.36 -12.26 27.26
N PRO A 399 18.23 -11.45 27.90
CA PRO A 399 19.26 -10.67 27.20
C PRO A 399 20.33 -11.52 26.50
N GLY A 400 20.46 -12.79 26.89
CA GLY A 400 21.38 -13.75 26.29
C GLY A 400 20.90 -14.35 24.96
N SER A 401 19.65 -14.09 24.53
CA SER A 401 19.11 -14.67 23.30
C SER A 401 19.68 -13.96 22.06
N PRO A 402 20.43 -14.66 21.17
CA PRO A 402 20.80 -14.11 19.88
C PRO A 402 19.57 -13.86 18.98
N THR A 403 18.54 -14.71 19.07
CA THR A 403 17.45 -14.73 18.09
C THR A 403 16.33 -13.71 18.34
N LEU A 404 16.31 -13.07 19.51
CA LEU A 404 15.34 -12.00 19.85
C LEU A 404 15.75 -10.63 19.29
N LYS A 405 17.02 -10.45 18.94
CA LYS A 405 17.53 -9.27 18.22
C LYS A 405 17.35 -9.35 16.70
N ASP A 406 17.04 -10.54 16.18
CA ASP A 406 16.79 -10.75 14.75
C ASP A 406 15.54 -9.98 14.27
N PHE A 407 15.42 -9.77 12.96
CA PHE A 407 14.24 -9.17 12.31
C PHE A 407 13.96 -7.72 12.71
N ARG A 408 14.93 -6.82 12.47
CA ARG A 408 14.74 -5.38 12.65
C ARG A 408 14.62 -4.67 11.30
N ALA A 409 13.45 -4.10 11.05
CA ALA A 409 13.20 -3.23 9.91
C ALA A 409 13.74 -1.81 10.16
N PRO A 410 14.21 -1.11 9.11
CA PRO A 410 14.61 0.28 9.25
C PRO A 410 13.42 1.20 9.52
N SER A 411 13.66 2.32 10.21
CA SER A 411 12.62 3.26 10.68
C SER A 411 11.74 3.81 9.55
N TYR A 412 12.32 4.12 8.39
CA TYR A 412 11.55 4.60 7.23
C TYR A 412 10.52 3.57 6.76
N LEU A 413 10.81 2.27 6.89
CA LEU A 413 9.91 1.21 6.44
C LEU A 413 8.75 1.02 7.41
N ILE A 414 9.02 1.18 8.70
CA ILE A 414 8.00 1.22 9.75
C ILE A 414 7.04 2.38 9.50
N ASP A 415 7.57 3.58 9.23
CA ASP A 415 6.76 4.75 8.93
C ASP A 415 5.86 4.54 7.70
N TRP A 416 6.40 3.97 6.62
CA TRP A 416 5.62 3.67 5.42
C TRP A 416 4.53 2.62 5.68
N GLU A 417 4.84 1.55 6.44
CA GLU A 417 3.86 0.54 6.80
C GLU A 417 2.75 1.14 7.68
N ASN A 418 3.09 1.90 8.71
CA ASN A 418 2.12 2.53 9.61
C ASN A 418 1.21 3.51 8.87
N LYS A 419 1.78 4.39 8.02
CA LYS A 419 0.99 5.31 7.19
C LYS A 419 0.06 4.57 6.23
N ALA A 420 0.55 3.48 5.62
CA ALA A 420 -0.26 2.66 4.72
C ALA A 420 -1.37 1.90 5.46
N LEU A 421 -1.07 1.30 6.60
CA LEU A 421 -2.06 0.60 7.42
C LEU A 421 -3.12 1.57 7.95
N ASN A 422 -2.75 2.76 8.40
CA ASN A 422 -3.69 3.78 8.87
C ASN A 422 -4.69 4.19 7.78
N ARG A 423 -4.24 4.29 6.52
CA ARG A 423 -5.10 4.65 5.38
C ARG A 423 -5.85 3.48 4.75
N ALA A 424 -5.53 2.24 5.11
CA ALA A 424 -6.26 1.07 4.65
C ALA A 424 -7.71 1.13 5.12
N ARG A 425 -8.64 0.79 4.22
CA ARG A 425 -10.08 0.76 4.50
C ARG A 425 -10.43 -0.43 5.40
N LYS A 426 -9.93 -1.63 5.09
CA LYS A 426 -10.08 -2.82 5.93
C LYS A 426 -8.76 -3.56 6.16
N ILE A 427 -8.68 -4.19 7.33
CA ILE A 427 -7.63 -5.14 7.69
C ILE A 427 -8.23 -6.54 7.76
N ILE A 428 -7.84 -7.44 6.85
CA ILE A 428 -8.34 -8.81 6.81
C ILE A 428 -7.29 -9.73 7.44
N SER A 429 -7.69 -10.48 8.47
CA SER A 429 -6.81 -11.45 9.11
C SER A 429 -7.60 -12.51 9.88
N PRO A 430 -7.13 -13.78 9.89
CA PRO A 430 -7.60 -14.76 10.87
C PRO A 430 -6.91 -14.62 12.24
N HIS A 431 -5.82 -13.85 12.32
CA HIS A 431 -5.02 -13.75 13.54
C HIS A 431 -5.66 -12.83 14.58
N GLN A 432 -6.09 -13.38 15.71
CA GLN A 432 -6.90 -12.65 16.69
C GLN A 432 -6.22 -11.39 17.24
N GLU A 433 -4.90 -11.43 17.47
CA GLU A 433 -4.17 -10.25 17.96
C GLU A 433 -4.18 -9.09 16.93
N ILE A 434 -4.12 -9.41 15.63
CA ILE A 434 -4.20 -8.40 14.56
C ILE A 434 -5.62 -7.82 14.51
N VAL A 435 -6.64 -8.67 14.62
CA VAL A 435 -8.04 -8.26 14.66
C VAL A 435 -8.29 -7.30 15.83
N ASN A 436 -7.76 -7.62 17.02
CA ASN A 436 -7.90 -6.77 18.20
C ASN A 436 -7.19 -5.42 18.02
N LEU A 437 -5.99 -5.41 17.44
CA LEU A 437 -5.22 -4.18 17.19
C LEU A 437 -5.93 -3.22 16.23
N PHE A 438 -6.71 -3.74 15.28
CA PHE A 438 -7.43 -2.96 14.28
C PHE A 438 -8.95 -3.05 14.42
N SER A 439 -9.47 -3.18 15.64
CA SER A 439 -10.90 -3.45 15.92
C SER A 439 -11.89 -2.59 15.13
N ALA A 440 -11.59 -1.30 14.92
CA ALA A 440 -12.44 -0.37 14.19
C ALA A 440 -12.57 -0.65 12.67
N LYS A 441 -11.65 -1.44 12.08
CA LYS A 441 -11.61 -1.72 10.63
C LYS A 441 -11.18 -3.14 10.27
N ALA A 442 -11.10 -4.03 11.26
CA ALA A 442 -10.77 -5.42 11.05
C ALA A 442 -11.95 -6.17 10.43
N SER A 443 -11.66 -7.02 9.46
CA SER A 443 -12.57 -8.04 8.93
C SER A 443 -12.02 -9.39 9.37
N PRO A 444 -12.46 -9.91 10.53
CA PRO A 444 -11.95 -11.16 11.07
C PRO A 444 -12.27 -12.32 10.14
N LEU A 445 -11.31 -13.22 9.96
CA LEU A 445 -11.50 -14.52 9.33
C LEU A 445 -11.42 -15.63 10.37
N ASN A 446 -11.97 -16.80 10.05
CA ASN A 446 -11.74 -18.01 10.85
C ASN A 446 -10.52 -18.74 10.29
N TRP A 447 -9.68 -19.27 11.18
CA TRP A 447 -8.62 -20.20 10.79
C TRP A 447 -9.24 -21.44 10.15
N GLN A 448 -8.68 -21.87 9.01
CA GLN A 448 -9.06 -23.15 8.42
C GLN A 448 -8.25 -24.28 9.06
N HIS A 449 -8.97 -25.28 9.54
CA HIS A 449 -8.45 -26.51 10.10
C HIS A 449 -9.40 -27.66 9.80
N ASP A 450 -8.91 -28.89 9.95
CA ASP A 450 -9.74 -30.09 9.81
C ASP A 450 -10.82 -30.13 10.92
N PRO A 451 -11.96 -30.81 10.72
CA PRO A 451 -12.99 -30.95 11.75
C PRO A 451 -12.41 -31.48 13.06
N ILE A 452 -12.92 -30.97 14.19
CA ILE A 452 -12.46 -31.37 15.52
C ILE A 452 -12.93 -32.81 15.79
N ALA A 453 -11.98 -33.68 16.13
CA ALA A 453 -12.25 -35.05 16.54
C ALA A 453 -13.09 -35.08 17.82
N THR A 454 -14.06 -35.99 17.87
CA THR A 454 -14.94 -36.17 19.02
C THR A 454 -14.28 -36.93 20.16
N ASP A 455 -13.26 -37.71 19.85
CA ASP A 455 -12.57 -38.56 20.82
C ASP A 455 -11.56 -37.74 21.63
N LYS A 456 -11.45 -38.02 22.93
CA LYS A 456 -10.39 -37.44 23.75
C LYS A 456 -9.03 -37.96 23.31
N PRO A 457 -7.99 -37.11 23.31
CA PRO A 457 -6.62 -37.57 23.03
C PRO A 457 -6.21 -38.64 24.03
N LYS A 458 -5.62 -39.73 23.54
CA LYS A 458 -5.12 -40.85 24.36
C LYS A 458 -3.66 -40.65 24.79
N GLY A 459 -2.98 -39.72 24.15
CA GLY A 459 -1.59 -39.39 24.41
C GLY A 459 -1.37 -38.83 25.82
N ARG A 460 -0.15 -39.00 26.33
CA ARG A 460 0.27 -38.49 27.65
C ARG A 460 1.48 -37.57 27.56
N LYS A 461 2.15 -37.49 26.41
CA LYS A 461 3.36 -36.69 26.24
C LYS A 461 3.02 -35.21 26.07
N ILE A 462 3.91 -34.36 26.54
CA ILE A 462 3.84 -32.91 26.36
C ILE A 462 4.62 -32.54 25.09
N LEU A 463 4.10 -31.61 24.28
CA LEU A 463 4.78 -31.12 23.08
C LEU A 463 5.02 -29.61 23.16
N PHE A 464 6.27 -29.20 22.97
CA PHE A 464 6.65 -27.84 22.57
C PHE A 464 6.71 -27.77 21.03
N PRO A 465 5.74 -27.13 20.37
CA PRO A 465 5.48 -27.31 18.94
C PRO A 465 6.34 -26.39 18.04
N ALA A 466 7.55 -26.05 18.48
CA ALA A 466 8.41 -25.12 17.77
C ALA A 466 9.92 -25.45 17.89
N SER A 467 10.72 -24.70 17.12
CA SER A 467 12.18 -24.66 17.29
C SER A 467 12.52 -23.97 18.61
N ALA A 468 13.62 -24.38 19.24
CA ALA A 468 14.10 -23.83 20.51
C ALA A 468 14.69 -22.43 20.30
N LEU A 469 13.81 -21.46 20.07
CA LEU A 469 14.10 -20.06 19.77
C LEU A 469 13.36 -19.18 20.77
N GLY A 470 13.98 -18.09 21.23
CA GLY A 470 13.40 -17.21 22.24
C GLY A 470 12.07 -16.60 21.80
N ARG A 471 11.94 -16.18 20.54
CA ARG A 471 10.67 -15.68 19.97
C ARG A 471 9.54 -16.73 19.96
N LYS A 472 9.87 -18.02 20.06
CA LYS A 472 8.92 -19.13 20.13
C LYS A 472 8.60 -19.55 21.56
N GLY A 473 9.16 -18.86 22.57
CA GLY A 473 8.92 -19.14 23.98
C GLY A 473 9.81 -20.23 24.57
N ALA A 474 10.96 -20.49 23.95
CA ALA A 474 11.81 -21.61 24.36
C ALA A 474 12.38 -21.43 25.78
N TYR A 475 12.64 -20.19 26.21
CA TYR A 475 13.10 -19.90 27.57
C TYR A 475 12.00 -20.16 28.60
N GLU A 476 10.78 -19.69 28.33
CA GLU A 476 9.62 -19.96 29.19
C GLU A 476 9.33 -21.46 29.29
N MET A 477 9.43 -22.18 28.19
CA MET A 477 9.31 -23.65 28.21
C MET A 477 10.41 -24.30 29.05
N LYS A 478 11.65 -23.85 28.91
CA LYS A 478 12.80 -24.37 29.68
C LYS A 478 12.61 -24.15 31.19
N GLU A 479 12.19 -22.96 31.59
CA GLU A 479 11.93 -22.63 33.00
C GLU A 479 10.83 -23.51 33.59
N ILE A 480 9.69 -23.63 32.91
CA ILE A 480 8.56 -24.44 33.41
C ILE A 480 8.91 -25.93 33.43
N ALA A 481 9.60 -26.43 32.41
CA ALA A 481 10.04 -27.82 32.36
C ALA A 481 11.01 -28.16 33.50
N SER A 482 11.92 -27.24 33.84
CA SER A 482 12.83 -27.40 34.97
C SER A 482 12.11 -27.37 36.31
N GLU A 483 11.17 -26.45 36.50
CA GLU A 483 10.46 -26.28 37.77
C GLU A 483 9.51 -27.44 38.07
N LEU A 484 8.88 -28.00 37.03
CA LEU A 484 7.91 -29.10 37.16
C LEU A 484 8.49 -30.48 36.80
N ASN A 485 9.80 -30.56 36.49
CA ASN A 485 10.48 -31.78 36.05
C ASN A 485 9.74 -32.51 34.89
N LEU A 486 9.41 -31.75 33.84
CA LEU A 486 8.60 -32.26 32.72
C LEU A 486 9.43 -33.08 31.73
N GLU A 487 8.85 -34.19 31.28
CA GLU A 487 9.24 -34.84 30.03
C GLU A 487 8.44 -34.26 28.87
N PHE A 488 9.12 -33.79 27.82
CA PHE A 488 8.46 -33.18 26.68
C PHE A 488 9.17 -33.43 25.34
N MET A 489 8.41 -33.28 24.27
CA MET A 489 8.88 -33.41 22.89
C MET A 489 9.06 -32.05 22.23
N VAL A 490 10.00 -31.94 21.28
CA VAL A 490 10.30 -30.71 20.53
C VAL A 490 10.24 -30.97 19.02
N SER A 491 9.52 -30.15 18.26
CA SER A 491 9.31 -30.38 16.81
C SER A 491 10.27 -29.63 15.88
N GLY A 492 10.94 -28.58 16.36
CA GLY A 492 11.77 -27.73 15.51
C GLY A 492 13.26 -28.07 15.49
N ARG A 493 13.91 -27.73 14.38
CA ARG A 493 15.33 -28.07 14.11
C ARG A 493 16.32 -26.99 14.54
N SER A 494 15.86 -25.74 14.66
CA SER A 494 16.73 -24.62 15.03
C SER A 494 16.79 -24.48 16.55
N ILE A 495 17.95 -24.13 17.07
CA ILE A 495 18.23 -24.03 18.50
C ILE A 495 18.99 -22.73 18.78
N GLU A 496 18.72 -22.07 19.91
CA GLU A 496 19.45 -20.87 20.38
C GLU A 496 20.93 -21.19 20.59
N ALA A 497 21.23 -22.37 21.15
CA ALA A 497 22.57 -22.89 21.40
C ALA A 497 22.53 -24.42 21.37
N ALA A 498 23.69 -25.07 21.12
CA ALA A 498 23.80 -26.52 21.02
C ALA A 498 23.30 -27.26 22.28
N ASN A 499 23.54 -26.68 23.44
CA ASN A 499 23.22 -27.20 24.78
C ASN A 499 21.95 -26.57 25.38
N PHE A 500 21.04 -26.04 24.55
CA PHE A 500 19.92 -25.24 25.06
C PHE A 500 19.02 -26.03 26.04
N TRP A 501 18.80 -27.32 25.79
CA TRP A 501 17.93 -28.19 26.60
C TRP A 501 18.69 -29.04 27.64
N ASP A 502 20.00 -28.84 27.81
CA ASP A 502 20.80 -29.65 28.74
C ASP A 502 20.23 -29.61 30.15
N GLY A 503 20.16 -30.79 30.79
CA GLY A 503 19.57 -30.98 32.12
C GLY A 503 18.06 -31.23 32.13
N LEU A 504 17.40 -31.28 30.97
CA LEU A 504 15.96 -31.57 30.86
C LEU A 504 15.70 -32.88 30.10
N ASN A 505 14.57 -33.54 30.39
CA ASN A 505 14.14 -34.75 29.70
C ASN A 505 13.40 -34.39 28.40
N THR A 506 14.15 -34.25 27.31
CA THR A 506 13.61 -33.84 26.00
C THR A 506 13.76 -34.92 24.94
N GLN A 507 12.72 -35.11 24.13
CA GLN A 507 12.73 -36.00 22.95
C GLN A 507 12.43 -35.21 21.67
N SER A 508 12.92 -35.68 20.52
CA SER A 508 12.50 -35.13 19.22
C SER A 508 11.08 -35.60 18.91
N PHE A 509 10.21 -34.69 18.48
CA PHE A 509 8.88 -35.04 17.98
C PHE A 509 9.01 -35.73 16.61
N ASP A 510 8.41 -36.90 16.48
CA ASP A 510 8.42 -37.75 15.27
C ASP A 510 7.28 -37.40 14.29
N GLY A 511 6.33 -36.57 14.70
CA GLY A 511 5.16 -36.20 13.90
C GLY A 511 3.88 -36.93 14.30
N ASP A 512 3.96 -37.89 15.21
CA ASP A 512 2.80 -38.63 15.72
C ASP A 512 2.10 -37.81 16.82
N TYR A 513 0.95 -37.23 16.47
CA TYR A 513 0.15 -36.46 17.42
C TYR A 513 -0.66 -37.35 18.38
N ASP A 514 -0.79 -38.64 18.12
CA ASP A 514 -1.67 -39.51 18.91
C ASP A 514 -1.04 -39.86 20.28
N GLN A 515 0.28 -39.72 20.42
CA GLN A 515 1.02 -39.79 21.70
C GLN A 515 0.96 -38.50 22.53
N ILE A 516 0.44 -37.40 21.98
CA ILE A 516 0.44 -36.09 22.64
C ILE A 516 -0.83 -35.89 23.47
N GLY A 517 -0.64 -35.60 24.75
CA GLY A 517 -1.72 -35.25 25.69
C GLY A 517 -1.87 -33.73 25.87
N LEU A 518 -0.77 -32.97 25.81
CA LEU A 518 -0.78 -31.53 26.03
C LEU A 518 0.21 -30.82 25.10
N ILE A 519 -0.19 -29.65 24.59
CA ILE A 519 0.72 -28.72 23.92
C ILE A 519 0.95 -27.50 24.80
N ILE A 520 2.23 -27.18 25.04
CA ILE A 520 2.65 -25.96 25.73
C ILE A 520 3.38 -25.09 24.71
N TYR A 521 2.80 -23.94 24.37
CA TYR A 521 3.36 -23.04 23.37
C TYR A 521 3.37 -21.57 23.81
N PRO A 522 4.31 -21.18 24.69
CA PRO A 522 4.41 -19.85 25.29
C PRO A 522 5.03 -18.81 24.33
N THR A 523 4.54 -18.77 23.09
CA THR A 523 5.16 -18.01 22.00
C THR A 523 5.10 -16.50 22.19
N TYR A 524 6.08 -15.77 21.67
CA TYR A 524 6.00 -14.31 21.49
C TYR A 524 5.63 -13.94 20.05
N ILE A 525 5.95 -14.82 19.10
CA ILE A 525 5.67 -14.60 17.67
C ILE A 525 5.20 -15.91 17.04
N GLU A 526 3.93 -15.92 16.68
CA GLU A 526 3.38 -16.82 15.68
C GLU A 526 2.68 -15.99 14.61
N HIS A 527 2.77 -16.43 13.36
CA HIS A 527 2.08 -15.78 12.26
C HIS A 527 1.05 -16.75 11.68
N GLN A 528 1.42 -18.03 11.58
CA GLN A 528 0.63 -19.04 10.90
C GLN A 528 0.64 -20.34 11.72
N PRO A 529 -0.23 -20.46 12.74
CA PRO A 529 -0.19 -21.52 13.76
C PRO A 529 -0.68 -22.89 13.23
N ARG A 530 -0.22 -23.36 12.06
CA ARG A 530 -0.70 -24.59 11.39
C ARG A 530 -0.54 -25.83 12.25
N THR A 531 0.56 -25.93 13.00
CA THR A 531 0.81 -27.04 13.94
C THR A 531 -0.24 -27.06 15.07
N ILE A 532 -0.60 -25.88 15.58
CA ILE A 532 -1.62 -25.75 16.63
C ILE A 532 -3.01 -26.05 16.08
N LEU A 533 -3.32 -25.57 14.88
CA LEU A 533 -4.60 -25.86 14.21
C LEU A 533 -4.81 -27.36 13.96
N LYS A 534 -3.75 -28.10 13.62
CA LYS A 534 -3.79 -29.57 13.52
C LYS A 534 -4.06 -30.24 14.87
N ALA A 535 -3.48 -29.71 15.95
CA ALA A 535 -3.70 -30.23 17.29
C ALA A 535 -5.12 -29.95 17.80
N ILE A 536 -5.68 -28.78 17.51
CA ILE A 536 -7.10 -28.45 17.77
C ILE A 536 -8.00 -29.44 17.03
N ALA A 537 -7.72 -29.73 15.76
CA ALA A 537 -8.49 -30.71 15.01
C ALA A 537 -8.45 -32.13 15.63
N LYS A 538 -7.38 -32.46 16.37
CA LYS A 538 -7.24 -33.72 17.12
C LYS A 538 -7.79 -33.66 18.55
N GLY A 539 -8.37 -32.53 18.96
CA GLY A 539 -8.91 -32.35 20.31
C GLY A 539 -7.85 -32.26 21.41
N ILE A 540 -6.59 -31.97 21.06
CA ILE A 540 -5.47 -31.90 22.01
C ILE A 540 -5.54 -30.58 22.80
N PRO A 541 -5.55 -30.62 24.15
CA PRO A 541 -5.41 -29.45 25.01
C PRO A 541 -4.15 -28.63 24.69
N ILE A 542 -4.32 -27.32 24.60
CA ILE A 542 -3.27 -26.37 24.25
C ILE A 542 -3.25 -25.23 25.28
N ILE A 543 -2.07 -24.97 25.84
CA ILE A 543 -1.77 -23.76 26.60
C ILE A 543 -0.87 -22.90 25.72
N THR A 544 -1.34 -21.72 25.33
CA THR A 544 -0.60 -20.82 24.45
C THR A 544 -0.81 -19.35 24.85
N THR A 545 -0.28 -18.43 24.06
CA THR A 545 -0.35 -16.99 24.34
C THR A 545 -1.21 -16.26 23.32
N THR A 546 -1.57 -15.01 23.63
CA THR A 546 -2.20 -14.08 22.68
C THR A 546 -1.43 -13.95 21.36
N ALA A 547 -0.11 -14.13 21.39
CA ALA A 547 0.74 -14.06 20.21
C ALA A 547 0.60 -15.27 19.26
N CYS A 548 -0.10 -16.33 19.67
CA CYS A 548 -0.46 -17.45 18.80
C CYS A 548 -1.53 -17.07 17.76
N GLY A 549 -2.35 -16.05 18.07
CA GLY A 549 -3.40 -15.57 17.16
C GLY A 549 -4.65 -16.44 17.09
N ILE A 550 -4.79 -17.41 18.00
CA ILE A 550 -5.96 -18.29 18.13
C ILE A 550 -6.86 -17.77 19.26
N LYS A 551 -8.18 -17.96 19.14
CA LYS A 551 -9.16 -17.63 20.18
C LYS A 551 -9.14 -18.69 21.28
N ALA A 552 -9.41 -18.27 22.51
CA ALA A 552 -9.66 -19.22 23.59
C ALA A 552 -10.87 -20.10 23.28
N SER A 553 -10.80 -21.37 23.66
CA SER A 553 -11.86 -22.36 23.55
C SER A 553 -11.72 -23.39 24.67
N GLU A 554 -12.62 -24.37 24.76
CA GLU A 554 -12.54 -25.44 25.76
C GLU A 554 -11.19 -26.20 25.73
N GLN A 555 -10.59 -26.33 24.55
CA GLN A 555 -9.31 -27.02 24.35
C GLN A 555 -8.11 -26.05 24.29
N VAL A 556 -8.34 -24.74 24.22
CA VAL A 556 -7.27 -23.75 24.01
C VAL A 556 -7.33 -22.69 25.10
N GLN A 557 -6.39 -22.78 26.04
CA GLN A 557 -6.14 -21.74 27.02
C GLN A 557 -5.17 -20.70 26.45
N VAL A 558 -5.56 -19.43 26.45
CA VAL A 558 -4.78 -18.32 25.90
C VAL A 558 -4.39 -17.37 27.01
N LEU A 559 -3.08 -17.23 27.23
CA LEU A 559 -2.47 -16.38 28.25
C LEU A 559 -1.85 -15.12 27.63
N SER A 560 -1.50 -14.14 28.46
CA SER A 560 -0.70 -13.01 27.98
C SER A 560 0.73 -13.48 27.64
N ALA A 561 1.31 -12.97 26.56
CA ALA A 561 2.69 -13.32 26.20
C ALA A 561 3.67 -12.91 27.31
N GLY A 562 4.44 -13.87 27.81
CA GLY A 562 5.39 -13.67 28.92
C GLY A 562 4.76 -13.69 30.31
N ASP A 563 3.50 -14.09 30.47
CA ASP A 563 2.87 -14.36 31.77
C ASP A 563 3.32 -15.71 32.33
N ARG A 564 4.45 -15.68 33.06
CA ARG A 564 5.04 -16.88 33.66
C ARG A 564 4.14 -17.51 34.73
N ALA A 565 3.54 -16.69 35.59
CA ALA A 565 2.71 -17.18 36.69
C ALA A 565 1.45 -17.86 36.15
N GLY A 566 0.78 -17.24 35.17
CA GLY A 566 -0.35 -17.83 34.49
C GLY A 566 0.02 -19.12 33.75
N LEU A 567 1.20 -19.17 33.11
CA LEU A 567 1.69 -20.37 32.43
C LEU A 567 1.93 -21.53 33.41
N LEU A 568 2.64 -21.28 34.52
CA LEU A 568 2.91 -22.27 35.55
C LEU A 568 1.60 -22.83 36.12
N HIS A 569 0.69 -21.94 36.52
CA HIS A 569 -0.61 -22.32 37.07
C HIS A 569 -1.45 -23.14 36.08
N ALA A 570 -1.48 -22.76 34.80
CA ALA A 570 -2.18 -23.50 33.76
C ALA A 570 -1.62 -24.93 33.57
N VAL A 571 -0.29 -25.06 33.55
CA VAL A 571 0.37 -26.36 33.39
C VAL A 571 0.15 -27.25 34.62
N GLN A 572 0.28 -26.71 35.83
CA GLN A 572 -0.02 -27.44 37.06
C GLN A 572 -1.48 -27.90 37.12
N GLY A 573 -2.42 -27.02 36.72
CA GLY A 573 -3.84 -27.36 36.64
C GLY A 573 -4.11 -28.56 35.74
N TYR A 574 -3.40 -28.65 34.61
CA TYR A 574 -3.50 -29.80 33.70
C TYR A 574 -2.87 -31.08 34.25
N LEU A 575 -1.72 -31.00 34.92
CA LEU A 575 -1.04 -32.18 35.47
C LEU A 575 -1.80 -32.83 36.63
N ASN A 576 -2.70 -32.07 37.27
CA ASN A 576 -3.52 -32.54 38.38
C ASN A 576 -4.87 -33.15 37.96
N THR A 577 -5.21 -33.11 36.66
CA THR A 577 -6.40 -33.76 36.07
C THR A 577 -6.04 -35.07 35.39
#